data_AF-A0A5F2BSG1-F1
#
_entry.id   AF-A0A5F2BSG1-F1
#
_cell.length_a   1.000
_cell.length_b   1.000
_cell.length_c   1.000
_cell.angle_alpha   90.00
_cell.angle_beta   90.00
_cell.angle_gamma   90.00
#
_symmetry.space_group_name_H-M   'P 1'
#
loop_
_entity.id
_entity.type
_entity.pdbx_description
1 polymer ?
#
loop_
_entity_poly.entity_id
_entity_poly.type
_entity_poly.pdbx_seq_one_letter_code
_entity_poly.pdbx_strand_id
1 'polypeptide(L)'
;MALFLDFDNTFLDSIGIYESTMERLYKNAKEYGFSSSKEFSQFYEVARKEAKSELRDSPSNRLRLIYFKKICLAKWKTLNPKWILKMEKDYFSYFQEGIKLRKKKNEKEYKEVFSILKTISEKQKLLFCTNENLRTQLIKLNLLFPKTFPYAILSSEEVGKEKPSEEFFNAANQLVNGENVLSMIGDSLKDDVEGFLRYGIPAVHVTSVFSKKPKAAEKKKIVLEIRSVKQDHSYLETDDLRTALKLFL
;
A
#
# COMPACT_ATOMS: atom_id res chain seq x y z
N MET A 1 4.30 6.54 23.02
CA MET A 1 3.19 5.85 22.31
C MET A 1 3.49 5.82 20.82
N ALA A 2 2.89 4.90 20.07
CA ALA A 2 3.03 4.81 18.62
C ALA A 2 1.68 4.62 17.93
N LEU A 3 1.60 5.06 16.67
CA LEU A 3 0.48 4.80 15.77
C LEU A 3 1.02 4.12 14.52
N PHE A 4 0.48 2.95 14.19
CA PHE A 4 0.80 2.22 12.98
C PHE A 4 -0.19 2.60 11.88
N LEU A 5 0.33 2.78 10.68
CA LEU A 5 -0.40 3.30 9.53
C LEU A 5 -0.13 2.42 8.31
N ASP A 6 -1.15 1.87 7.68
CA ASP A 6 -1.03 1.44 6.29
C ASP A 6 -0.90 2.67 5.38
N PHE A 7 -0.44 2.45 4.14
CA PHE A 7 -0.29 3.50 3.15
C PHE A 7 -1.24 3.36 1.97
N ASP A 8 -1.39 2.15 1.42
CA ASP A 8 -2.04 1.92 0.15
C ASP A 8 -3.55 1.79 0.32
N ASN A 9 -4.32 2.59 -0.42
CA ASN A 9 -5.76 2.80 -0.27
C ASN A 9 -6.20 3.34 1.11
N THR A 10 -5.27 3.48 2.05
CA THR A 10 -5.44 4.22 3.31
C THR A 10 -5.13 5.71 3.11
N PHE A 11 -3.92 6.04 2.65
CA PHE A 11 -3.49 7.42 2.37
C PHE A 11 -3.56 7.81 0.90
N LEU A 12 -3.56 6.82 0.01
CA LEU A 12 -3.46 7.04 -1.43
C LEU A 12 -4.28 6.00 -2.17
N ASP A 13 -5.13 6.42 -3.12
CA ASP A 13 -5.86 5.51 -4.03
C ASP A 13 -4.89 4.79 -4.99
N SER A 14 -4.21 3.77 -4.47
CA SER A 14 -3.16 3.04 -5.17
C SER A 14 -3.75 2.10 -6.21
N ILE A 15 -4.95 1.57 -5.99
CA ILE A 15 -5.69 0.77 -6.98
C ILE A 15 -5.99 1.64 -8.21
N GLY A 16 -6.68 2.78 -8.04
CA GLY A 16 -7.05 3.63 -9.18
C GLY A 16 -5.85 4.27 -9.89
N ILE A 17 -4.76 4.55 -9.15
CA ILE A 17 -3.50 5.00 -9.77
C ILE A 17 -2.86 3.87 -10.59
N TYR A 18 -2.83 2.64 -10.06
CA TYR A 18 -2.30 1.49 -10.79
C TYR A 18 -3.10 1.21 -12.07
N GLU A 19 -4.43 1.20 -12.00
CA GLU A 19 -5.30 0.96 -13.16
C GLU A 19 -5.04 1.99 -14.27
N SER A 20 -5.07 3.28 -13.93
CA SER A 20 -4.80 4.35 -14.91
C SER A 20 -3.36 4.32 -15.45
N THR A 21 -2.39 3.87 -14.65
CA THR A 21 -1.00 3.65 -15.09
C THR A 21 -0.94 2.54 -16.14
N MET A 22 -1.59 1.41 -15.88
CA MET A 22 -1.62 0.26 -16.79
C MET A 22 -2.38 0.57 -18.08
N GLU A 23 -3.51 1.26 -18.01
CA GLU A 23 -4.24 1.72 -19.19
C GLU A 23 -3.35 2.54 -20.13
N ARG A 24 -2.52 3.43 -19.57
CA ARG A 24 -1.60 4.25 -20.38
C ARG A 24 -0.48 3.43 -20.99
N LEU A 25 0.08 2.47 -20.24
CA LEU A 25 1.04 1.51 -20.80
C LEU A 25 0.45 0.71 -21.97
N TYR A 26 -0.78 0.20 -21.80
CA TYR A 26 -1.45 -0.56 -22.84
C TYR A 26 -1.73 0.29 -24.08
N LYS A 27 -2.10 1.56 -23.92
CA LYS A 27 -2.26 2.49 -25.07
C LYS A 27 -0.95 2.67 -25.84
N ASN A 28 0.19 2.58 -25.16
CA ASN A 28 1.52 2.71 -25.77
C ASN A 28 2.16 1.37 -26.19
N ALA A 29 1.37 0.29 -26.27
CA ALA A 29 1.84 -1.06 -26.60
C ALA A 29 2.75 -1.13 -27.84
N LYS A 30 2.47 -0.34 -28.88
CA LYS A 30 3.30 -0.28 -30.10
C LYS A 30 4.73 0.18 -29.84
N GLU A 31 4.94 1.09 -28.88
CA GLU A 31 6.28 1.54 -28.50
C GLU A 31 7.12 0.42 -27.92
N TYR A 32 6.49 -0.62 -27.36
CA TYR A 32 7.16 -1.77 -26.75
C TYR A 32 7.20 -3.00 -27.67
N GLY A 33 6.86 -2.84 -28.95
CA GLY A 33 6.91 -3.92 -29.94
C GLY A 33 5.70 -4.87 -29.91
N PHE A 34 4.56 -4.44 -29.36
CA PHE A 34 3.30 -5.17 -29.44
C PHE A 34 2.42 -4.63 -30.58
N SER A 35 1.62 -5.50 -31.17
CA SER A 35 0.68 -5.17 -32.25
C SER A 35 -0.51 -4.36 -31.77
N SER A 36 -0.93 -4.54 -30.50
CA SER A 36 -2.11 -3.90 -29.92
C SER A 36 -2.06 -3.82 -28.40
N SER A 37 -2.90 -2.95 -27.83
CA SER A 37 -3.12 -2.86 -26.38
C SER A 37 -3.63 -4.16 -25.77
N LYS A 38 -4.48 -4.89 -26.51
CA LYS A 38 -5.05 -6.17 -26.10
C LYS A 38 -3.97 -7.26 -26.01
N GLU A 39 -3.05 -7.29 -26.96
CA GLU A 39 -1.93 -8.23 -26.91
C GLU A 39 -1.06 -7.96 -25.67
N PHE A 40 -0.69 -6.70 -25.43
CA PHE A 40 0.12 -6.35 -24.26
C PHE A 40 -0.59 -6.70 -22.95
N SER A 41 -1.88 -6.36 -22.80
CA SER A 41 -2.61 -6.67 -21.56
C SER A 41 -2.71 -8.18 -21.30
N GLN A 42 -2.91 -9.00 -22.35
CA GLN A 42 -2.92 -10.46 -22.21
C GLN A 42 -1.58 -11.01 -21.70
N PHE A 43 -0.45 -10.59 -22.28
CA PHE A 43 0.86 -11.00 -21.79
C PHE A 43 1.12 -10.52 -20.36
N TYR A 44 0.71 -9.29 -20.04
CA TYR A 44 0.89 -8.72 -18.71
C TYR A 44 0.14 -9.50 -17.63
N GLU A 45 -1.14 -9.81 -17.85
CA GLU A 45 -1.95 -10.54 -16.85
C GLU A 45 -1.41 -11.95 -16.61
N VAL A 46 -0.96 -12.64 -17.67
CA VAL A 46 -0.31 -13.95 -17.52
C VAL A 46 0.97 -13.81 -16.69
N ALA A 47 1.87 -12.90 -17.06
CA ALA A 47 3.12 -12.68 -16.34
C ALA A 47 2.92 -12.27 -14.87
N ARG A 48 1.93 -11.42 -14.59
CA ARG A 48 1.55 -11.01 -13.24
C ARG A 48 1.04 -12.19 -12.42
N LYS A 49 0.15 -13.02 -13.00
CA LYS A 49 -0.38 -14.21 -12.33
C LYS A 49 0.73 -15.21 -12.01
N GLU A 50 1.62 -15.47 -12.96
CA GLU A 50 2.78 -16.34 -12.77
C GLU A 50 3.69 -15.84 -11.66
N ALA A 51 4.10 -14.56 -11.69
CA ALA A 51 4.96 -13.98 -10.68
C ALA A 51 4.34 -14.03 -9.27
N LYS A 52 3.04 -13.75 -9.15
CA LYS A 52 2.31 -13.88 -7.87
C LYS A 52 2.26 -15.31 -7.35
N SER A 53 2.18 -16.29 -8.25
CA SER A 53 2.15 -17.70 -7.87
C SER A 53 3.53 -18.23 -7.47
N GLU A 54 4.56 -17.93 -8.26
CA GLU A 54 5.93 -18.42 -8.05
C GLU A 54 6.60 -17.78 -6.84
N LEU A 55 6.36 -16.49 -6.62
CA LEU A 55 6.92 -15.71 -5.52
C LEU A 55 5.87 -15.49 -4.43
N ARG A 56 4.99 -16.48 -4.23
CA ARG A 56 3.99 -16.45 -3.16
C ARG A 56 4.68 -16.16 -1.83
N ASP A 57 4.09 -15.26 -1.04
CA ASP A 57 4.60 -14.82 0.26
C ASP A 57 5.95 -14.06 0.23
N SER A 58 6.47 -13.74 -0.97
CA SER A 58 7.61 -12.85 -1.15
C SER A 58 7.17 -11.46 -1.64
N PRO A 59 7.64 -10.36 -1.01
CA PRO A 59 7.40 -8.99 -1.48
C PRO A 59 7.85 -8.74 -2.93
N SER A 60 8.80 -9.53 -3.43
CA SER A 60 9.26 -9.45 -4.82
C SER A 60 8.16 -9.78 -5.82
N ASN A 61 7.08 -10.43 -5.41
CA ASN A 61 5.94 -10.72 -6.27
C ASN A 61 5.19 -9.47 -6.76
N ARG A 62 5.53 -8.28 -6.25
CA ARG A 62 5.01 -6.96 -6.69
C ARG A 62 5.95 -6.21 -7.62
N LEU A 63 7.17 -6.72 -7.87
CA LEU A 63 8.14 -6.05 -8.73
C LEU A 63 7.72 -6.08 -10.20
N ARG A 64 7.39 -4.90 -10.74
CA ARG A 64 6.98 -4.75 -12.14
C ARG A 64 8.07 -5.19 -13.12
N LEU A 65 9.34 -5.04 -12.74
CA LEU A 65 10.48 -5.55 -13.50
C LEU A 65 10.38 -7.06 -13.79
N ILE A 66 9.92 -7.86 -12.83
CA ILE A 66 9.74 -9.30 -12.99
C ILE A 66 8.63 -9.59 -14.00
N TYR A 67 7.52 -8.85 -13.93
CA TYR A 67 6.41 -9.00 -14.88
C TYR A 67 6.88 -8.66 -16.29
N PHE A 68 7.56 -7.53 -16.48
CA PHE A 68 8.07 -7.11 -17.79
C PHE A 68 9.12 -8.08 -18.35
N LYS A 69 9.99 -8.66 -17.51
CA LYS A 69 10.90 -9.73 -17.91
C LYS A 69 10.16 -10.97 -18.41
N LYS A 70 9.13 -11.43 -17.67
CA LYS A 70 8.30 -12.59 -18.06
C LYS A 70 7.56 -12.33 -19.37
N ILE A 71 6.99 -11.14 -19.55
CA ILE A 71 6.36 -10.71 -20.81
C ILE A 71 7.36 -10.83 -21.97
N CYS A 72 8.59 -10.33 -21.80
CA CYS A 72 9.60 -10.38 -22.86
C CYS A 72 9.94 -11.82 -23.27
N LEU A 73 10.17 -12.70 -22.29
CA LEU A 73 10.49 -14.10 -22.54
C LEU A 73 9.31 -14.84 -23.18
N ALA A 74 8.07 -14.56 -22.74
CA ALA A 74 6.88 -15.19 -23.28
C ALA A 74 6.66 -14.83 -24.76
N LYS A 75 6.80 -13.55 -25.11
CA LYS A 75 6.54 -13.02 -26.45
C LYS A 75 7.67 -13.29 -27.44
N TRP A 76 8.91 -12.97 -27.09
CA TRP A 76 10.03 -12.98 -28.05
C TRP A 76 10.98 -14.17 -27.88
N LYS A 77 10.79 -15.01 -26.85
CA LYS A 77 11.68 -16.14 -26.51
C LYS A 77 13.15 -15.72 -26.27
N THR A 78 13.40 -14.43 -26.08
CA THR A 78 14.72 -13.86 -25.82
C THR A 78 14.62 -12.74 -24.79
N LEU A 79 15.74 -12.41 -24.16
CA LEU A 79 15.86 -11.34 -23.18
C LEU A 79 16.51 -10.12 -23.85
N ASN A 80 15.76 -9.03 -23.99
CA ASN A 80 16.32 -7.73 -24.33
C ASN A 80 16.14 -6.78 -23.13
N PRO A 81 17.20 -6.53 -22.34
CA PRO A 81 17.13 -5.68 -21.15
C PRO A 81 16.59 -4.27 -21.43
N LYS A 82 16.86 -3.71 -22.62
CA LYS A 82 16.40 -2.37 -23.01
C LYS A 82 14.88 -2.25 -22.96
N TRP A 83 14.16 -3.28 -23.39
CA TRP A 83 12.69 -3.28 -23.40
C TRP A 83 12.11 -3.35 -21.98
N ILE A 84 12.69 -4.21 -21.15
CA ILE A 84 12.27 -4.40 -19.76
C ILE A 84 12.44 -3.09 -18.98
N LEU A 85 13.62 -2.48 -19.07
CA LEU A 85 13.93 -1.23 -18.38
C LEU A 85 13.12 -0.04 -18.93
N LYS A 86 12.82 0.00 -20.23
CA LYS A 86 11.92 1.02 -20.79
C LYS A 86 10.50 0.89 -20.24
N MET A 87 9.91 -0.32 -20.24
CA MET A 87 8.57 -0.53 -19.68
C MET A 87 8.51 -0.18 -18.19
N GLU A 88 9.54 -0.53 -17.42
CA GLU A 88 9.63 -0.15 -16.01
C GLU A 88 9.72 1.37 -15.82
N LYS A 89 10.58 2.04 -16.58
CA LYS A 89 10.73 3.50 -16.54
C LYS A 89 9.39 4.18 -16.86
N ASP A 90 8.72 3.76 -17.93
CA ASP A 90 7.47 4.36 -18.36
C ASP A 90 6.34 4.08 -17.36
N TYR A 91 6.27 2.86 -16.80
CA TYR A 91 5.38 2.52 -15.69
C TYR A 91 5.54 3.51 -14.54
N PHE A 92 6.77 3.68 -14.03
CA PHE A 92 7.01 4.57 -12.89
C PHE A 92 6.80 6.05 -13.25
N SER A 93 7.00 6.45 -14.50
CA SER A 93 6.68 7.81 -14.94
C SER A 93 5.17 8.08 -14.84
N TYR A 94 4.36 7.19 -15.41
CA TYR A 94 2.90 7.33 -15.38
C TYR A 94 2.33 7.16 -13.96
N PHE A 95 2.91 6.26 -13.17
CA PHE A 95 2.57 6.07 -11.77
C PHE A 95 2.78 7.35 -10.95
N GLN A 96 3.94 7.99 -11.08
CA GLN A 96 4.24 9.25 -10.40
C GLN A 96 3.32 10.40 -10.84
N GLU A 97 2.97 10.45 -12.12
CA GLU A 97 1.99 11.43 -12.62
C GLU A 97 0.60 11.19 -11.99
N GLY A 98 0.15 9.94 -11.92
CA GLY A 98 -1.09 9.55 -11.26
C GLY A 98 -1.13 10.02 -9.80
N ILE A 99 -0.06 9.79 -9.03
CA ILE A 99 0.06 10.27 -7.65
C ILE A 99 -0.08 11.80 -7.56
N LYS A 100 0.65 12.54 -8.42
CA LYS A 100 0.58 14.01 -8.45
C LYS A 100 -0.83 14.51 -8.75
N LEU A 101 -1.52 13.87 -9.70
CA LEU A 101 -2.91 14.21 -10.05
C LEU A 101 -3.87 13.94 -8.88
N ARG A 102 -3.75 12.79 -8.19
CA ARG A 102 -4.57 12.48 -7.01
C ARG A 102 -4.30 13.45 -5.86
N LYS A 103 -3.03 13.77 -5.59
CA LYS A 103 -2.64 14.78 -4.59
C LYS A 103 -3.26 16.14 -4.88
N LYS A 104 -3.17 16.61 -6.13
CA LYS A 104 -3.74 17.90 -6.55
C LYS A 104 -5.26 17.90 -6.45
N LYS A 105 -5.92 16.80 -6.83
CA LYS A 105 -7.38 16.67 -6.77
C LYS A 105 -7.92 16.78 -5.33
N ASN A 106 -7.20 16.21 -4.37
CA ASN A 106 -7.59 16.16 -2.96
C ASN A 106 -6.71 17.07 -2.07
N GLU A 107 -6.27 18.22 -2.62
CA GLU A 107 -5.28 19.08 -1.95
C GLU A 107 -5.76 19.56 -0.58
N LYS A 108 -7.04 19.91 -0.46
CA LYS A 108 -7.65 20.40 0.78
C LYS A 108 -7.64 19.31 1.85
N GLU A 109 -8.04 18.09 1.48
CA GLU A 109 -8.10 16.94 2.35
C GLU A 109 -6.70 16.55 2.83
N TYR A 110 -5.70 16.55 1.95
CA TYR A 110 -4.32 16.29 2.35
C TYR A 110 -3.75 17.36 3.29
N LYS A 111 -4.07 18.65 3.08
CA LYS A 111 -3.70 19.71 4.03
C LYS A 111 -4.24 19.43 5.44
N GLU A 112 -5.49 18.99 5.54
CA GLU A 112 -6.10 18.59 6.80
C GLU A 112 -5.41 17.35 7.41
N VAL A 113 -5.19 16.30 6.62
CA VAL A 113 -4.47 15.07 7.05
C VAL A 113 -3.09 15.42 7.62
N PHE A 114 -2.29 16.22 6.92
CA PHE A 114 -0.96 16.57 7.39
C PHE A 114 -0.98 17.44 8.64
N SER A 115 -2.01 18.29 8.80
CA SER A 115 -2.19 19.05 10.05
C SER A 115 -2.50 18.12 11.22
N ILE A 116 -3.41 17.15 11.05
CA ILE A 116 -3.78 16.18 12.08
C ILE A 116 -2.57 15.32 12.44
N LEU A 117 -1.89 14.74 11.44
CA LEU A 117 -0.71 13.93 11.67
C LEU A 117 0.41 14.70 12.36
N LYS A 118 0.57 16.00 12.08
CA LYS A 118 1.58 16.83 12.75
C LYS A 118 1.28 16.90 14.25
N THR A 119 0.04 17.19 14.62
CA THR A 119 -0.39 17.19 16.03
C THR A 119 -0.20 15.82 16.69
N ILE A 120 -0.54 14.73 16.01
CA ILE A 120 -0.33 13.37 16.51
C ILE A 120 1.18 13.11 16.75
N SER A 121 2.03 13.53 15.80
CA SER A 121 3.47 13.30 15.84
C SER A 121 4.20 14.00 17.00
N GLU A 122 3.57 15.01 17.62
CA GLU A 122 4.10 15.68 18.82
C GLU A 122 4.08 14.77 20.06
N LYS A 123 3.22 13.74 20.08
CA LYS A 123 3.02 12.85 21.23
C LYS A 123 3.23 11.36 20.89
N GLN A 124 3.23 11.00 19.62
CA GLN A 124 3.19 9.62 19.16
C GLN A 124 4.18 9.41 17.99
N LYS A 125 4.88 8.28 17.98
CA LYS A 125 5.67 7.85 16.82
C LYS A 125 4.71 7.41 15.70
N LEU A 126 4.93 7.91 14.49
CA LEU A 126 4.19 7.46 13.30
C LEU A 126 5.03 6.44 12.54
N LEU A 127 4.55 5.20 12.41
CA LEU A 127 5.21 4.16 11.62
C LEU A 127 4.29 3.68 10.50
N PHE A 128 4.73 3.84 9.25
CA PHE A 128 4.07 3.26 8.10
C PHE A 128 4.43 1.78 7.95
N CYS A 129 3.43 0.91 7.97
CA CYS A 129 3.55 -0.55 7.84
C CYS A 129 2.92 -0.99 6.52
N THR A 130 3.70 -1.43 5.52
CA THR A 130 3.20 -1.58 4.13
C THR A 130 3.68 -2.85 3.40
N ASN A 131 2.76 -3.50 2.67
CA ASN A 131 3.01 -4.66 1.81
C ASN A 131 3.32 -4.25 0.37
N GLU A 132 4.51 -3.69 0.15
CA GLU A 132 5.00 -3.28 -1.17
C GLU A 132 6.53 -3.15 -1.13
N ASN A 133 7.19 -3.10 -2.30
CA ASN A 133 8.63 -2.85 -2.42
C ASN A 133 9.02 -1.48 -1.85
N LEU A 134 10.17 -1.39 -1.17
CA LEU A 134 10.63 -0.18 -0.49
C LEU A 134 10.76 0.99 -1.46
N ARG A 135 11.34 0.78 -2.65
CA ARG A 135 11.49 1.83 -3.67
C ARG A 135 10.14 2.45 -4.06
N THR A 136 9.12 1.62 -4.25
CA THR A 136 7.78 2.07 -4.63
C THR A 136 7.17 2.91 -3.51
N GLN A 137 7.34 2.49 -2.26
CA GLN A 137 6.85 3.24 -1.10
C GLN A 137 7.56 4.58 -0.91
N LEU A 138 8.88 4.62 -1.08
CA LEU A 138 9.66 5.87 -1.01
C LEU A 138 9.21 6.86 -2.09
N ILE A 139 8.92 6.41 -3.31
CA ILE A 139 8.36 7.26 -4.37
C ILE A 139 7.02 7.85 -3.94
N LYS A 140 6.11 7.02 -3.41
CA LYS A 140 4.78 7.47 -2.97
C LYS A 140 4.89 8.51 -1.86
N LEU A 141 5.67 8.23 -0.82
CA LEU A 141 5.89 9.13 0.31
C LEU A 141 6.50 10.46 -0.13
N ASN A 142 7.56 10.43 -0.94
CA ASN A 142 8.22 11.65 -1.44
C ASN A 142 7.29 12.55 -2.26
N LEU A 143 6.36 11.96 -3.02
CA LEU A 143 5.39 12.73 -3.81
C LEU A 143 4.21 13.23 -2.97
N LEU A 144 3.78 12.44 -1.99
CA LEU A 144 2.58 12.72 -1.21
C LEU A 144 2.85 13.66 -0.02
N PHE A 145 3.85 13.34 0.80
CA PHE A 145 4.11 14.01 2.07
C PHE A 145 4.90 15.32 1.92
N PRO A 146 4.82 16.23 2.90
CA PRO A 146 5.76 17.34 3.04
C PRO A 146 7.21 16.83 3.20
N LYS A 147 8.19 17.59 2.69
CA LYS A 147 9.62 17.18 2.67
C LYS A 147 10.19 16.82 4.04
N THR A 148 9.76 17.52 5.08
CA THR A 148 10.21 17.30 6.46
C THR A 148 8.99 16.94 7.29
N PHE A 149 8.67 15.65 7.32
CA PHE A 149 7.60 15.11 8.15
C PHE A 149 8.14 13.97 9.02
N PRO A 150 7.90 13.96 10.34
CA PRO A 150 8.43 12.94 11.24
C PRO A 150 7.60 11.65 11.12
N TYR A 151 8.04 10.73 10.27
CA TYR A 151 7.52 9.37 10.19
C TYR A 151 8.68 8.38 10.00
N ALA A 152 8.45 7.14 10.40
CA ALA A 152 9.22 5.98 9.97
C ALA A 152 8.40 5.16 8.97
N ILE A 153 9.07 4.30 8.20
CA ILE A 153 8.43 3.33 7.32
C ILE A 153 9.09 1.96 7.51
N LEU A 154 8.28 0.92 7.46
CA LEU A 154 8.67 -0.47 7.34
C LEU A 154 7.92 -1.10 6.14
N SER A 155 8.69 -1.46 5.12
CA SER A 155 8.21 -2.22 3.97
C SER A 155 8.36 -3.72 4.22
N SER A 156 7.39 -4.50 3.72
CA SER A 156 7.49 -5.97 3.72
C SER A 156 8.76 -6.49 3.03
N GLU A 157 9.32 -5.73 2.08
CA GLU A 157 10.58 -6.07 1.40
C GLU A 157 11.78 -6.05 2.35
N GLU A 158 11.77 -5.17 3.34
CA GLU A 158 12.82 -5.08 4.37
C GLU A 158 12.73 -6.26 5.35
N VAL A 159 11.52 -6.75 5.61
CA VAL A 159 11.26 -7.91 6.49
C VAL A 159 11.45 -9.24 5.74
N GLY A 160 11.20 -9.26 4.43
CA GLY A 160 11.10 -10.48 3.62
C GLY A 160 9.75 -11.21 3.77
N LYS A 161 8.82 -10.68 4.56
CA LYS A 161 7.48 -11.21 4.80
C LYS A 161 6.45 -10.08 4.80
N GLU A 162 5.28 -10.35 4.25
CA GLU A 162 4.15 -9.42 4.24
C GLU A 162 3.37 -9.45 5.58
N LYS A 163 2.68 -8.37 5.93
CA LYS A 163 1.55 -8.41 6.88
C LYS A 163 0.55 -9.49 6.41
N PRO A 164 -0.07 -10.27 7.30
CA PRO A 164 -0.05 -10.18 8.76
C PRO A 164 0.95 -11.14 9.44
N SER A 165 2.12 -11.40 8.83
CA SER A 165 3.12 -12.29 9.42
C SER A 165 3.64 -11.83 10.78
N GLU A 166 4.06 -12.79 11.61
CA GLU A 166 4.67 -12.52 12.92
C GLU A 166 6.00 -11.79 12.77
N GLU A 167 6.77 -12.12 11.74
CA GLU A 167 8.03 -11.47 11.41
C GLU A 167 7.83 -9.97 11.13
N PHE A 168 6.79 -9.61 10.39
CA PHE A 168 6.47 -8.21 10.11
C PHE A 168 6.07 -7.47 11.39
N PHE A 169 5.19 -8.07 12.19
CA PHE A 169 4.77 -7.49 13.47
C PHE A 169 5.96 -7.23 14.41
N ASN A 170 6.84 -8.22 14.58
CA ASN A 170 8.00 -8.11 15.44
C ASN A 170 8.97 -7.02 14.97
N ALA A 171 9.22 -6.92 13.67
CA ALA A 171 10.04 -5.85 13.10
C ALA A 171 9.42 -4.45 13.32
N ALA A 172 8.11 -4.31 13.15
CA ALA A 172 7.41 -3.05 13.41
C ALA A 172 7.48 -2.63 14.89
N ASN A 173 7.28 -3.58 15.80
CA ASN A 173 7.35 -3.33 17.24
C ASN A 173 8.77 -2.94 17.71
N GLN A 174 9.79 -3.54 17.11
CA GLN A 174 11.19 -3.16 17.36
C GLN A 174 11.49 -1.72 16.91
N LEU A 175 10.99 -1.29 15.76
CA LEU A 175 11.22 0.08 15.26
C LEU A 175 10.63 1.18 16.16
N VAL A 176 9.58 0.87 16.90
CA VAL A 176 9.03 1.81 17.90
C VAL A 176 9.65 1.64 19.28
N ASN A 177 10.64 0.77 19.45
CA ASN A 177 11.34 0.47 20.71
C ASN A 177 10.39 0.03 21.84
N GLY A 178 9.37 -0.78 21.53
CA GLY A 178 8.41 -1.28 22.52
C GLY A 178 7.45 -0.23 23.09
N GLU A 179 7.40 0.97 22.50
CA GLU A 179 6.35 1.96 22.79
C GLU A 179 4.96 1.35 22.62
N ASN A 180 4.04 1.69 23.53
CA ASN A 180 2.66 1.21 23.43
C ASN A 180 2.03 1.67 22.10
N VAL A 181 1.63 0.71 21.27
CA VAL A 181 0.99 0.96 19.97
C VAL A 181 -0.50 1.16 20.21
N LEU A 182 -0.98 2.38 19.96
CA LEU A 182 -2.37 2.75 20.22
C LEU A 182 -3.33 2.07 19.24
N SER A 183 -2.95 2.01 17.97
CA SER A 183 -3.75 1.35 16.94
C SER A 183 -2.97 1.11 15.65
N MET A 184 -3.52 0.21 14.81
CA MET A 184 -3.24 0.12 13.38
C MET A 184 -4.40 0.74 12.59
N ILE A 185 -4.10 1.69 11.70
CA ILE A 185 -5.08 2.27 10.75
C ILE A 185 -4.79 1.73 9.35
N GLY A 186 -5.75 1.10 8.69
CA GLY A 186 -5.56 0.58 7.34
C GLY A 186 -6.83 0.16 6.61
N ASP A 187 -6.72 -0.13 5.31
CA ASP A 187 -7.84 -0.54 4.44
C ASP A 187 -8.06 -2.06 4.42
N SER A 188 -7.04 -2.85 4.75
CA SER A 188 -7.12 -4.30 4.61
C SER A 188 -7.68 -4.93 5.88
N LEU A 189 -8.90 -5.46 5.80
CA LEU A 189 -9.45 -6.29 6.89
C LEU A 189 -8.47 -7.40 7.29
N LYS A 190 -7.87 -8.09 6.31
CA LYS A 190 -6.98 -9.22 6.59
C LYS A 190 -5.62 -8.77 7.14
N ASP A 191 -4.97 -7.82 6.48
CA ASP A 191 -3.56 -7.51 6.77
C ASP A 191 -3.42 -6.50 7.91
N ASP A 192 -4.35 -5.54 8.01
CA ASP A 192 -4.28 -4.43 8.96
C ASP A 192 -5.18 -4.64 10.17
N VAL A 193 -6.42 -5.09 9.97
CA VAL A 193 -7.39 -5.26 11.07
C VAL A 193 -7.15 -6.58 11.79
N GLU A 194 -7.42 -7.71 11.13
CA GLU A 194 -7.19 -9.04 11.69
C GLU A 194 -5.73 -9.23 12.07
N GLY A 195 -4.81 -8.75 11.24
CA GLY A 195 -3.37 -8.89 11.44
C GLY A 195 -2.90 -8.33 12.78
N PHE A 196 -3.33 -7.12 13.13
CA PHE A 196 -2.88 -6.45 14.35
C PHE A 196 -3.75 -6.79 15.58
N LEU A 197 -5.04 -7.08 15.40
CA LEU A 197 -5.90 -7.58 16.49
C LEU A 197 -5.38 -8.89 17.08
N ARG A 198 -4.78 -9.77 16.26
CA ARG A 198 -4.14 -11.03 16.72
C ARG A 198 -3.01 -10.80 17.73
N TYR A 199 -2.39 -9.62 17.72
CA TYR A 199 -1.34 -9.22 18.65
C TYR A 199 -1.84 -8.24 19.72
N GLY A 200 -3.16 -8.11 19.89
CA GLY A 200 -3.78 -7.26 20.92
C GLY A 200 -3.74 -5.77 20.59
N ILE A 201 -3.44 -5.38 19.35
CA ILE A 201 -3.42 -3.98 18.93
C ILE A 201 -4.79 -3.59 18.36
N PRO A 202 -5.45 -2.55 18.89
CA PRO A 202 -6.71 -2.05 18.34
C PRO A 202 -6.56 -1.64 16.86
N ALA A 203 -7.61 -1.79 16.07
CA ALA A 203 -7.57 -1.44 14.65
C ALA A 203 -8.68 -0.46 14.25
N VAL A 204 -8.35 0.43 13.30
CA VAL A 204 -9.30 1.29 12.60
C VAL A 204 -9.29 0.95 11.11
N HIS A 205 -10.39 0.39 10.63
CA HIS A 205 -10.60 0.07 9.22
C HIS A 205 -11.06 1.32 8.46
N VAL A 206 -10.33 1.66 7.39
CA VAL A 206 -10.66 2.78 6.51
C VAL A 206 -11.14 2.24 5.16
N THR A 207 -12.42 2.44 4.87
CA THR A 207 -13.04 1.91 3.63
C THR A 207 -12.85 2.82 2.41
N SER A 208 -12.39 4.06 2.63
CA SER A 208 -12.07 5.02 1.58
C SER A 208 -11.08 6.06 2.10
N VAL A 209 -10.12 6.47 1.26
CA VAL A 209 -9.14 7.52 1.61
C VAL A 209 -9.87 8.81 2.02
N PHE A 210 -10.81 9.27 1.20
CA PHE A 210 -11.60 10.48 1.46
C PHE A 210 -13.07 10.29 1.10
N SER A 211 -13.95 10.58 2.05
CA SER A 211 -15.40 10.68 1.84
C SER A 211 -15.83 12.13 1.64
N LYS A 212 -16.80 12.35 0.75
CA LYS A 212 -17.42 13.68 0.58
C LYS A 212 -18.26 14.09 1.78
N LYS A 213 -18.80 13.10 2.50
CA LYS A 213 -19.62 13.28 3.69
C LYS A 213 -19.17 12.26 4.74
N PRO A 214 -18.01 12.50 5.39
CA PRO A 214 -17.44 11.58 6.36
C PRO A 214 -18.45 11.24 7.45
N LYS A 215 -18.58 9.95 7.77
CA LYS A 215 -19.38 9.48 8.89
C LYS A 215 -18.51 9.33 10.12
N ALA A 216 -19.14 9.32 11.30
CA ALA A 216 -18.45 8.96 12.53
C ALA A 216 -17.94 7.52 12.45
N ALA A 217 -16.84 7.23 13.16
CA ALA A 217 -16.34 5.87 13.25
C ALA A 217 -17.33 4.98 14.01
N GLU A 218 -17.63 3.80 13.47
CA GLU A 218 -18.57 2.85 14.06
C GLU A 218 -17.83 1.63 14.59
N LYS A 219 -18.28 1.09 15.74
CA LYS A 219 -17.75 -0.17 16.25
C LYS A 219 -18.31 -1.34 15.45
N LYS A 220 -17.42 -2.16 14.90
CA LYS A 220 -17.73 -3.42 14.21
C LYS A 220 -17.18 -4.60 15.01
N LYS A 221 -17.71 -5.79 14.75
CA LYS A 221 -17.27 -7.06 15.36
C LYS A 221 -16.67 -7.96 14.30
N ILE A 222 -15.67 -8.73 14.68
CA ILE A 222 -15.05 -9.74 13.84
C ILE A 222 -14.67 -10.95 14.68
N VAL A 223 -14.84 -12.15 14.14
CA VAL A 223 -14.45 -13.39 14.81
C VAL A 223 -13.12 -13.85 14.22
N LEU A 224 -12.10 -13.94 15.06
CA LEU A 224 -10.77 -14.39 14.65
C LEU A 224 -10.51 -15.79 15.17
N GLU A 225 -9.99 -16.65 14.30
CA GLU A 225 -9.46 -17.95 14.73
C GLU A 225 -7.97 -17.80 15.03
N ILE A 226 -7.61 -17.93 16.30
CA ILE A 226 -6.23 -17.83 16.80
C ILE A 226 -5.90 -19.15 17.49
N ARG A 227 -4.92 -19.90 16.95
CA ARG A 227 -4.51 -21.21 17.47
C ARG A 227 -5.71 -22.17 17.65
N SER A 228 -6.59 -22.21 16.65
CA SER A 228 -7.83 -23.02 16.62
C SER A 228 -8.89 -22.65 17.68
N VAL A 229 -8.74 -21.49 18.33
CA VAL A 229 -9.73 -20.91 19.23
C VAL A 229 -10.38 -19.72 18.54
N LYS A 230 -11.71 -19.74 18.43
CA LYS A 230 -12.48 -18.59 17.95
C LYS A 230 -12.62 -17.56 19.06
N GLN A 231 -12.26 -16.32 18.76
CA GLN A 231 -12.34 -15.20 19.69
C GLN A 231 -13.10 -14.05 19.03
N ASP A 232 -13.98 -13.43 19.81
CA ASP A 232 -14.68 -12.22 19.38
C ASP A 232 -13.78 -11.01 19.60
N HIS A 233 -13.55 -10.26 18.52
CA HIS A 233 -12.82 -9.00 18.53
C HIS A 233 -13.72 -7.88 18.03
N SER A 234 -13.31 -6.64 18.30
CA SER A 234 -13.96 -5.46 17.75
C SER A 234 -12.95 -4.46 17.23
N TYR A 235 -13.33 -3.76 16.17
CA TYR A 235 -12.54 -2.71 15.55
C TYR A 235 -13.43 -1.50 15.26
N LEU A 236 -12.83 -0.34 14.97
CA LEU A 236 -13.56 0.83 14.51
C LEU A 236 -13.51 0.90 12.98
N GLU A 237 -14.59 1.32 12.34
CA GLU A 237 -14.66 1.47 10.89
C GLU A 237 -15.11 2.87 10.52
N THR A 238 -14.48 3.45 9.50
CA THR A 238 -14.88 4.73 8.93
C THR A 238 -14.66 4.76 7.42
N ASP A 239 -15.31 5.71 6.76
CA ASP A 239 -15.21 5.96 5.33
C ASP A 239 -14.26 7.12 4.99
N ASP A 240 -13.50 7.61 5.97
CA ASP A 240 -12.61 8.75 5.78
C ASP A 240 -11.36 8.69 6.68
N LEU A 241 -10.19 8.85 6.06
CA LEU A 241 -8.91 8.87 6.77
C LEU A 241 -8.84 9.95 7.84
N ARG A 242 -9.44 11.13 7.62
CA ARG A 242 -9.37 12.23 8.60
C ARG A 242 -10.18 11.89 9.83
N THR A 243 -11.33 11.23 9.68
CA THR A 243 -12.10 10.72 10.81
C THR A 243 -11.28 9.70 11.60
N ALA A 244 -10.61 8.76 10.92
CA ALA A 244 -9.77 7.77 11.59
C ALA A 244 -8.65 8.43 12.40
N LEU A 245 -7.93 9.39 11.80
CA LEU A 245 -6.82 10.07 12.46
C LEU A 245 -7.27 10.94 13.65
N LYS A 246 -8.45 11.57 13.57
CA LYS A 246 -9.00 12.42 14.66
C LYS A 246 -9.27 11.65 15.96
N LEU A 247 -9.35 10.32 15.91
CA LEU A 247 -9.47 9.48 17.11
C LEU A 247 -8.21 9.52 18.00
N PHE A 248 -7.09 10.05 17.49
CA PHE A 248 -5.78 10.01 18.15
C PHE A 248 -5.18 11.40 18.45
N LEU A 249 -5.96 12.48 18.31
CA LEU A 249 -5.58 13.85 18.70
C LEU A 249 -5.58 14.03 20.22
#